data_AF-A0A183GLZ7-F1
#
_entry.id   AF-A0A183GLZ7-F1
#
_cell.length_a   1.000
_cell.length_b   1.000
_cell.length_c   1.000
_cell.angle_alpha   90.00
_cell.angle_beta   90.00
_cell.angle_gamma   90.00
#
_symmetry.space_group_name_H-M   'P 1'
#
loop_
_entity.id
_entity.type
_entity.pdbx_description
1 polymer ?
#
loop_
_entity_poly.entity_id
_entity_poly.type
_entity_poly.pdbx_seq_one_letter_code
_entity_poly.pdbx_strand_id
1 'polypeptide(L)'
;MYGAECWPATKEVETRLSVMVTKMLRWTAGVTRMDRIRNDAIRQKFGVAPIAEKMREARLRWYGHVLRRKEDSVRKMGHKLEVSRKRLEGA
;
A
#
# COMPACT_ATOMS: atom_id res chain seq x y z
N MET A 1 0.56 5.76 -12.10
CA MET A 1 -0.03 6.01 -10.76
C MET A 1 0.79 7.06 -10.03
N TYR A 2 0.50 8.35 -10.23
CA TYR A 2 1.11 9.44 -9.45
C TYR A 2 0.03 9.94 -8.49
N GLY A 3 0.24 9.80 -7.18
CA GLY A 3 -0.74 10.24 -6.16
C GLY A 3 -1.21 9.17 -5.17
N ALA A 4 -1.01 7.87 -5.46
CA ALA A 4 -1.33 6.79 -4.52
C ALA A 4 -0.42 6.77 -3.27
N GLU A 5 0.72 7.43 -3.33
CA GLU A 5 1.79 7.41 -2.31
C GLU A 5 1.48 8.29 -1.09
N CYS A 6 0.51 9.21 -1.20
CA CYS A 6 0.12 10.14 -0.14
C CYS A 6 -1.23 9.80 0.51
N TRP A 7 -1.90 8.71 0.10
CA TRP A 7 -3.17 8.34 0.72
C TRP A 7 -2.93 7.82 2.14
N PRO A 8 -3.82 8.11 3.10
CA PRO A 8 -3.91 7.32 4.31
C PRO A 8 -4.39 5.93 3.88
N ALA A 9 -3.46 5.02 3.62
CA ALA A 9 -3.78 3.62 3.35
C ALA A 9 -4.37 3.03 4.64
N THR A 10 -5.71 3.09 4.76
CA THR A 10 -6.41 2.45 5.86
C THR A 10 -6.28 0.94 5.72
N LYS A 11 -6.28 0.21 6.85
CA LYS A 11 -6.26 -1.26 6.86
C LYS A 11 -7.36 -1.88 5.99
N GLU A 12 -8.48 -1.17 5.85
CA GLU A 12 -9.58 -1.56 4.98
C GLU A 12 -9.18 -1.57 3.50
N VAL A 13 -8.50 -0.51 3.02
CA VAL A 13 -8.01 -0.43 1.65
C VAL A 13 -6.99 -1.53 1.38
N GLU A 14 -6.06 -1.77 2.31
CA GLU A 14 -5.08 -2.86 2.20
C GLU A 14 -5.76 -4.24 2.11
N THR A 15 -6.82 -4.45 2.91
CA THR A 15 -7.60 -5.69 2.90
C THR A 15 -8.39 -5.86 1.60
N ARG A 16 -9.07 -4.82 1.13
CA ARG A 16 -9.81 -4.82 -0.15
C ARG A 16 -8.89 -5.14 -1.32
N LEU A 17 -7.70 -4.52 -1.36
CA LEU A 17 -6.68 -4.81 -2.38
C LEU A 17 -6.16 -6.26 -2.28
N SER A 18 -5.92 -6.76 -1.06
CA SER A 18 -5.49 -8.15 -0.84
C SER A 18 -6.50 -9.16 -1.40
N VAL A 19 -7.80 -8.93 -1.16
CA VAL A 19 -8.88 -9.77 -1.69
C VAL A 19 -8.95 -9.70 -3.21
N MET A 20 -8.90 -8.48 -3.77
CA MET A 20 -8.92 -8.28 -5.23
C MET A 20 -7.76 -9.02 -5.92
N VAL A 21 -6.53 -8.78 -5.46
CA VAL A 21 -5.32 -9.43 -6.02
C VAL A 21 -5.42 -10.95 -5.90
N THR A 22 -5.84 -11.46 -4.74
CA THR A 22 -5.97 -12.91 -4.54
C THR A 22 -7.04 -13.51 -5.45
N LYS A 23 -8.16 -12.83 -5.67
CA LYS A 23 -9.22 -13.26 -6.61
C LYS A 23 -8.70 -13.32 -8.05
N MET A 24 -7.94 -12.30 -8.48
CA MET A 24 -7.33 -12.28 -9.81
C MET A 24 -6.32 -13.42 -9.98
N LEU A 25 -5.43 -13.64 -9.02
CA LEU A 25 -4.46 -14.74 -9.07
C LEU A 25 -5.13 -16.12 -9.13
N ARG A 26 -6.23 -16.32 -8.39
CA ARG A 26 -7.02 -17.56 -8.45
C ARG A 26 -7.63 -17.76 -9.83
N TRP A 27 -8.20 -16.72 -10.40
CA TRP A 27 -8.78 -16.76 -11.75
C TRP A 27 -7.73 -17.08 -12.81
N THR A 28 -6.57 -16.41 -12.77
CA THR A 28 -5.44 -16.67 -13.68
C THR A 28 -4.88 -18.09 -13.54
N ALA A 29 -4.87 -18.64 -12.33
CA ALA A 29 -4.41 -20.02 -12.10
C ALA A 29 -5.48 -21.09 -12.41
N GLY A 30 -6.71 -20.70 -12.78
CA GLY A 30 -7.83 -21.63 -12.95
C GLY A 30 -8.27 -22.31 -11.66
N VAL A 31 -7.94 -21.73 -10.49
CA VAL A 31 -8.20 -22.33 -9.17
C VAL A 31 -9.57 -21.89 -8.66
N THR A 32 -10.42 -22.87 -8.44
CA THR A 32 -11.75 -22.73 -7.87
C THR A 32 -11.72 -22.80 -6.34
N ARG A 33 -12.90 -22.68 -5.71
CA ARG A 33 -13.05 -22.93 -4.27
C ARG A 33 -12.95 -24.42 -3.91
N MET A 34 -13.25 -25.31 -4.85
CA MET A 34 -13.25 -26.76 -4.62
C MET A 34 -11.83 -27.32 -4.44
N ASP A 35 -10.85 -26.68 -5.06
CA ASP A 35 -9.45 -27.10 -4.98
C ASP A 35 -8.85 -26.90 -3.57
N ARG A 36 -9.52 -26.12 -2.70
CA ARG A 36 -9.12 -25.85 -1.30
C ARG A 36 -7.65 -25.40 -1.15
N ILE A 37 -7.05 -24.86 -2.21
CA ILE A 37 -5.66 -24.38 -2.21
C ILE A 37 -5.56 -23.11 -1.36
N ARG A 38 -4.57 -23.08 -0.46
CA ARG A 38 -4.25 -21.92 0.37
C ARG A 38 -3.81 -20.73 -0.48
N ASN A 39 -4.22 -19.53 -0.10
CA ASN A 39 -3.87 -18.31 -0.83
C ASN A 39 -2.34 -18.08 -0.89
N ASP A 40 -1.60 -18.49 0.14
CA ASP A 40 -0.14 -18.37 0.17
C ASP A 40 0.55 -19.26 -0.86
N ALA A 41 0.03 -20.47 -1.10
CA ALA A 41 0.56 -21.34 -2.16
C ALA A 41 0.34 -20.73 -3.56
N ILE A 42 -0.80 -20.06 -3.77
CA ILE A 42 -1.08 -19.36 -5.02
C ILE A 42 -0.12 -18.19 -5.21
N ARG A 43 0.11 -17.39 -4.15
CA ARG A 43 1.08 -16.29 -4.18
C ARG A 43 2.50 -16.77 -4.47
N GLN A 44 2.92 -17.87 -3.84
CA GLN A 44 4.23 -18.48 -4.09
C GLN A 44 4.36 -18.96 -5.54
N LYS A 45 3.33 -19.58 -6.10
CA LYS A 45 3.30 -20.03 -7.50
C LYS A 45 3.54 -18.88 -8.50
N PHE A 46 3.01 -17.69 -8.21
CA PHE A 46 3.22 -16.50 -9.04
C PHE A 46 4.41 -15.62 -8.61
N GLY A 47 5.13 -15.97 -7.54
CA GLY A 47 6.20 -15.14 -6.99
C GLY A 47 5.73 -13.78 -6.47
N VAL A 48 4.45 -13.66 -6.09
CA VAL A 48 3.84 -12.40 -5.66
C VAL A 48 3.96 -12.24 -4.15
N ALA A 49 4.69 -11.21 -3.70
CA ALA A 49 4.74 -10.84 -2.29
C ALA A 49 3.37 -10.32 -1.79
N PRO A 50 3.09 -10.40 -0.47
CA PRO A 50 1.87 -9.84 0.10
C PRO A 50 1.69 -8.36 -0.26
N ILE A 51 0.44 -7.94 -0.54
CA ILE A 51 0.16 -6.57 -0.98
C ILE A 51 0.61 -5.51 0.02
N ALA A 52 0.53 -5.81 1.31
CA ALA A 52 0.99 -4.94 2.39
C ALA A 52 2.50 -4.66 2.29
N GLU A 53 3.30 -5.67 1.94
CA GLU A 53 4.74 -5.54 1.71
C GLU A 53 5.01 -4.62 0.53
N LYS A 54 4.29 -4.79 -0.58
CA LYS A 54 4.41 -3.94 -1.78
C LYS A 54 4.00 -2.50 -1.52
N MET A 55 2.94 -2.29 -0.75
CA MET A 55 2.53 -0.95 -0.32
C MET A 55 3.57 -0.31 0.59
N ARG A 56 4.16 -1.07 1.53
CA ARG A 56 5.25 -0.58 2.38
C ARG A 56 6.48 -0.21 1.54
N GLU A 57 6.88 -1.05 0.61
CA GLU A 57 7.99 -0.81 -0.31
C GLU A 57 7.76 0.48 -1.12
N ALA A 58 6.55 0.67 -1.66
CA ALA A 58 6.18 1.88 -2.40
C ALA A 58 6.25 3.14 -1.51
N ARG A 59 5.74 3.06 -0.27
CA ARG A 59 5.83 4.16 0.71
C ARG A 59 7.28 4.52 1.04
N LEU A 60 8.15 3.53 1.22
CA LEU A 60 9.58 3.77 1.50
C LEU A 60 10.32 4.36 0.29
N ARG A 61 10.02 3.87 -0.93
CA ARG A 61 10.57 4.46 -2.16
C ARG A 61 10.16 5.91 -2.32
N TRP A 62 8.89 6.20 -2.04
CA TRP A 62 8.37 7.55 -2.02
C TRP A 62 9.08 8.42 -1.00
N TYR A 63 9.19 7.94 0.24
CA TYR A 63 9.87 8.64 1.31
C TYR A 63 11.32 8.97 0.95
N GLY A 64 12.07 7.99 0.42
CA GLY A 64 13.42 8.19 -0.08
C GLY A 64 13.48 9.20 -1.24
N HIS A 65 12.48 9.22 -2.11
CA HIS A 65 12.37 10.22 -3.17
C HIS A 65 12.14 11.63 -2.63
N VAL A 66 11.30 11.78 -1.60
CA VAL A 66 11.08 13.06 -0.92
C VAL A 66 12.36 13.54 -0.23
N LEU A 67 13.07 12.66 0.49
CA LEU A 67 14.30 13.02 1.20
C LEU A 67 15.44 13.48 0.27
N ARG A 68 15.56 12.88 -0.92
CA ARG A 68 16.59 13.24 -1.92
C ARG A 68 16.32 14.56 -2.64
N ARG A 69 15.14 15.17 -2.48
CA ARG A 69 14.84 16.49 -3.09
C ARG A 69 15.50 17.63 -2.32
N LYS A 70 15.74 18.76 -3.01
CA LYS A 70 16.20 20.01 -2.39
C LYS A 70 15.22 20.48 -1.30
N GLU A 71 15.76 21.12 -0.27
CA GLU A 71 15.03 21.57 0.93
C GLU A 71 13.81 22.43 0.57
N ASP A 72 13.94 23.26 -0.47
CA ASP A 72 12.90 24.20 -0.90
C ASP A 72 11.77 23.58 -1.72
N SER A 73 11.84 22.26 -2.00
CA SER A 73 10.77 21.59 -2.73
C SER A 73 9.52 21.46 -1.85
N VAL A 74 8.36 21.86 -2.40
CA VAL A 74 7.03 21.81 -1.74
C VAL A 74 6.78 20.48 -1.02
N ARG A 75 7.26 19.36 -1.61
CA ARG A 75 7.09 18.01 -1.07
C ARG A 75 7.93 17.72 0.18
N LYS A 76 9.13 18.29 0.27
CA LYS A 76 10.02 18.16 1.44
C LYS A 76 9.65 19.13 2.55
N MET A 77 9.25 20.35 2.18
CA MET A 77 8.68 21.34 3.10
C MET A 77 7.38 20.83 3.75
N GLY A 78 6.46 20.28 2.96
CA GLY A 78 5.22 19.68 3.45
C GLY A 78 5.44 18.40 4.29
N HIS A 79 6.54 17.67 4.10
CA HIS A 79 6.91 16.55 4.97
C HIS A 79 7.49 17.02 6.32
N LYS A 80 8.27 18.11 6.32
CA LYS A 80 8.91 18.70 7.53
C LYS A 80 7.92 19.45 8.41
N LEU A 81 6.85 19.98 7.83
CA LEU A 81 5.69 20.48 8.56
C LEU A 81 4.94 19.30 9.16
N GLU A 82 5.39 18.84 10.33
CA GLU A 82 4.55 18.07 11.22
C GLU A 82 3.34 18.93 11.56
N VAL A 83 2.19 18.64 10.94
CA VAL A 83 0.92 19.27 11.28
C VAL A 83 0.64 18.87 12.72
N SER A 84 1.03 19.72 13.67
CA SER A 84 0.52 19.71 15.04
C SER A 84 -0.99 19.89 14.96
N ARG A 85 -1.68 18.77 14.74
CA ARG A 85 -3.12 18.69 14.72
C ARG A 85 -3.57 18.82 16.17
N LYS A 86 -3.60 20.07 16.67
CA LYS A 86 -4.34 20.38 17.89
C LYS A 86 -5.79 20.01 17.60
N ARG A 87 -6.23 18.87 18.15
CA ARG A 87 -7.63 18.48 18.16
C ARG A 87 -8.37 19.57 18.94
N LEU A 88 -9.21 20.34 18.28
CA LEU A 88 -10.19 21.17 18.98
C LEU A 88 -11.21 20.19 19.57
N GLU A 89 -11.04 19.87 20.84
CA GLU A 89 -12.09 19.27 21.67
C GLU A 89 -13.21 20.32 21.75
N GLY A 90 -14.39 19.97 21.22
CA GLY A 90 -15.55 20.86 21.18
C GLY A 90 -16.14 21.05 22.57
N ALA A 91 -16.53 22.29 22.86
CA ALA A 91 -17.38 22.67 23.98
C ALA A 91 -18.84 22.26 23.75
#